data_AF-A0A832NLG5-F1
#
_entry.id   AF-A0A832NLG5-F1
#
_cell.length_a   1.000
_cell.length_b   1.000
_cell.length_c   1.000
_cell.angle_alpha   90.00
_cell.angle_beta   90.00
_cell.angle_gamma   90.00
#
_symmetry.space_group_name_H-M   'P 1'
#
loop_
_entity.id
_entity.type
_entity.pdbx_description
1 polymer ?
#
loop_
_entity_poly.entity_id
_entity_poly.type
_entity_poly.pdbx_seq_one_letter_code
_entity_poly.pdbx_strand_id
1 'polypeptide(L)'
;MALDSQIPSGPLSQKWDKHRFDLKLVNPANKRKFEVLVVGSGLAGASAAASLAELGYKVKCFCFQDSPRRAHSIAAQGGINAAKNYQNDGDSIYRLFYDTIKGGDFRAREANVYRLAQVSGNIIDQCVAQGVPFAREYGGLLANRSFGGAQVSRTFYARGQTGQQLLLGAYQALCRQISLGGVQMFP
;
A
#
# COMPACT_ATOMS: atom_id res chain seq x y z
N MET A 1 2.73 26.66 17.93
CA MET A 1 2.69 25.19 18.09
C MET A 1 3.77 24.61 17.20
N ALA A 2 4.82 24.00 17.75
CA ALA A 2 5.85 23.35 16.95
C ALA A 2 5.26 22.07 16.32
N LEU A 3 5.34 21.95 15.00
CA LEU A 3 4.89 20.75 14.30
C LEU A 3 5.98 19.69 14.42
N ASP A 4 5.81 18.75 15.36
CA ASP A 4 6.63 17.54 15.42
C ASP A 4 6.17 16.55 14.34
N SER A 5 7.08 16.16 13.46
CA SER A 5 6.80 15.25 12.35
C SER A 5 7.03 13.78 12.71
N GLN A 6 7.62 13.49 13.88
CA GLN A 6 7.95 12.14 14.36
C GLN A 6 8.66 11.25 13.33
N ILE A 7 9.46 11.85 12.44
CA ILE A 7 10.22 11.09 11.46
C ILE A 7 11.41 10.39 12.13
N PRO A 8 11.79 9.18 11.69
CA PRO A 8 12.96 8.52 12.25
C PRO A 8 14.25 9.31 11.99
N SER A 9 15.25 9.14 12.85
CA SER A 9 16.55 9.82 12.73
C SER A 9 17.48 9.15 11.71
N GLY A 10 18.56 9.83 11.34
CA GLY A 10 19.60 9.30 10.44
C GLY A 10 19.44 9.65 8.95
N PRO A 11 20.36 9.15 8.10
CA PRO A 11 20.39 9.42 6.66
C PRO A 11 19.14 8.90 5.94
N LEU A 12 18.64 9.64 4.95
CA LEU A 12 17.38 9.34 4.26
C LEU A 12 17.30 7.89 3.74
N SER A 13 18.37 7.42 3.10
CA SER A 13 18.43 6.09 2.48
C SER A 13 18.34 4.93 3.47
N GLN A 14 18.75 5.14 4.71
CA GLN A 14 18.80 4.13 5.77
C GLN A 14 17.74 4.35 6.86
N LYS A 15 17.08 5.52 6.85
CA LYS A 15 16.20 6.02 7.92
C LYS A 15 15.14 4.99 8.34
N TRP A 16 14.42 4.41 7.38
CA TRP A 16 13.35 3.46 7.66
C TRP A 16 13.82 2.04 7.90
N ASP A 17 14.96 1.64 7.31
CA ASP A 17 15.53 0.32 7.58
C ASP A 17 16.09 0.26 9.00
N LYS A 18 16.82 1.31 9.42
CA LYS A 18 17.26 1.46 10.80
C LYS A 18 16.08 1.53 11.76
N HIS A 19 15.08 2.36 11.47
CA HIS A 19 13.88 2.43 12.29
C HIS A 19 13.20 1.07 12.47
N ARG A 20 13.04 0.31 11.38
CA ARG A 20 12.46 -1.03 11.42
C ARG A 20 13.28 -2.01 12.28
N PHE A 21 14.61 -1.90 12.27
CA PHE A 21 15.49 -2.71 13.11
C PHE A 21 15.40 -2.32 14.60
N ASP A 22 15.33 -1.02 14.89
CA ASP A 22 15.29 -0.50 16.25
C ASP A 22 13.91 -0.68 16.93
N LEU A 23 12.86 -1.00 16.16
CA LEU A 23 11.51 -1.24 16.69
C LEU A 23 11.47 -2.48 17.60
N LYS A 24 10.90 -2.31 18.78
CA LYS A 24 10.65 -3.42 19.71
C LYS A 24 9.66 -4.41 19.10
N LEU A 25 10.08 -5.66 18.96
CA LEU A 25 9.22 -6.73 18.46
C LEU A 25 8.15 -7.07 19.49
N VAL A 26 6.91 -7.22 19.04
CA VAL A 26 5.80 -7.70 19.87
C VAL A 26 5.61 -9.19 19.63
N ASN A 27 5.76 -9.99 20.70
CA ASN A 27 5.49 -11.43 20.67
C ASN A 27 4.06 -11.70 20.16
N PRO A 28 3.84 -12.65 19.23
CA PRO A 28 2.50 -13.06 18.77
C PRO A 28 1.45 -13.23 19.87
N ALA A 29 1.81 -13.81 21.02
CA ALA A 29 0.88 -13.99 22.14
C ALA A 29 0.39 -12.66 22.74
N ASN A 30 1.24 -11.63 22.73
CA ASN A 30 0.91 -10.30 23.23
C ASN A 30 0.10 -9.48 22.23
N LYS A 31 0.18 -9.75 20.93
CA LYS A 31 -0.58 -8.99 19.91
C LYS A 31 -2.09 -9.08 20.11
N ARG A 32 -2.59 -10.24 20.57
CA ARG A 32 -4.02 -10.47 20.87
C ARG A 32 -4.56 -9.64 22.04
N LYS A 33 -3.68 -9.05 22.86
CA LYS A 33 -4.05 -8.17 23.98
C LYS A 33 -4.37 -6.75 23.51
N PHE A 34 -3.96 -6.38 22.30
CA PHE A 34 -4.19 -5.06 21.75
C PHE A 34 -5.38 -5.09 20.78
N GLU A 35 -6.23 -4.07 20.89
CA GLU A 35 -7.29 -3.80 19.93
C GLU A 35 -6.87 -2.63 19.03
N VAL A 36 -7.09 -2.78 17.73
CA VAL A 36 -6.84 -1.73 16.73
C VAL A 36 -8.15 -1.30 16.11
N LEU A 37 -8.41 0.01 16.14
CA LEU A 37 -9.57 0.60 15.50
C LEU A 37 -9.15 1.12 14.12
N VAL A 38 -9.84 0.68 13.07
CA VAL A 38 -9.63 1.15 11.70
C VAL A 38 -10.89 1.88 11.26
N VAL A 39 -10.77 3.17 10.96
CA VAL A 39 -11.89 3.99 10.49
C VAL A 39 -11.78 4.13 8.97
N GLY A 40 -12.76 3.59 8.26
CA GLY A 40 -12.82 3.52 6.80
C GLY A 40 -12.47 2.13 6.26
N SER A 41 -13.25 1.66 5.29
CA SER A 41 -13.10 0.35 4.64
C SER A 41 -12.71 0.42 3.16
N GLY A 42 -12.19 1.57 2.72
CA GLY A 42 -11.59 1.71 1.38
C GLY A 42 -10.27 0.94 1.24
N LEU A 43 -9.55 1.15 0.14
CA LEU A 43 -8.35 0.35 -0.17
C LEU A 43 -7.33 0.32 0.98
N ALA A 44 -7.02 1.48 1.57
CA ALA A 44 -6.07 1.59 2.66
C ALA A 44 -6.58 0.94 3.95
N GLY A 45 -7.84 1.21 4.32
CA GLY A 45 -8.44 0.69 5.54
C GLY A 45 -8.63 -0.83 5.50
N ALA A 46 -9.15 -1.36 4.40
CA ALA A 46 -9.31 -2.81 4.20
C ALA A 46 -7.95 -3.52 4.22
N SER A 47 -6.94 -2.97 3.53
CA SER A 47 -5.58 -3.54 3.52
C SER A 47 -4.92 -3.51 4.89
N ALA A 48 -5.08 -2.40 5.64
CA ALA A 48 -4.56 -2.26 6.99
C ALA A 48 -5.24 -3.22 7.96
N ALA A 49 -6.58 -3.29 7.95
CA ALA A 49 -7.35 -4.17 8.80
C ALA A 49 -7.02 -5.65 8.54
N ALA A 50 -6.93 -6.05 7.26
CA ALA A 50 -6.55 -7.41 6.90
C ALA A 50 -5.12 -7.75 7.37
N SER A 51 -4.14 -6.89 7.09
CA SER A 51 -2.74 -7.14 7.44
C SER A 51 -2.51 -7.16 8.95
N LEU A 52 -3.17 -6.28 9.71
CA LEU A 52 -3.06 -6.25 11.17
C LEU A 52 -3.74 -7.47 11.82
N ALA A 53 -4.89 -7.89 11.30
CA ALA A 53 -5.54 -9.11 11.78
C ALA A 53 -4.68 -10.36 11.48
N GLU A 54 -4.02 -10.43 10.32
CA GLU A 54 -3.07 -11.50 9.98
C GLU A 54 -1.87 -11.57 10.93
N LEU A 55 -1.43 -10.41 11.41
CA LEU A 55 -0.37 -10.36 12.41
C LEU A 55 -0.82 -10.85 13.79
N GLY A 56 -2.13 -11.02 14.03
CA GLY A 56 -2.73 -11.52 15.27
C GLY A 56 -3.32 -10.44 16.19
N TYR A 57 -3.50 -9.20 15.69
CA TYR A 57 -4.21 -8.15 16.42
C TYR A 57 -5.73 -8.33 16.32
N LYS A 58 -6.47 -7.88 17.34
CA LYS A 58 -7.93 -7.78 17.26
C LYS A 58 -8.29 -6.46 16.58
N VAL A 59 -8.94 -6.52 15.42
CA VAL A 59 -9.25 -5.31 14.65
C VAL A 59 -10.76 -5.04 14.67
N LYS A 60 -11.14 -3.80 14.98
CA LYS A 60 -12.50 -3.30 14.81
C LYS A 60 -12.48 -2.31 13.64
N CYS A 61 -13.15 -2.66 12.55
CA CYS A 61 -13.18 -1.84 11.34
C CYS A 61 -14.55 -1.16 11.20
N PHE A 62 -14.55 0.16 11.21
CA PHE A 62 -15.74 0.99 11.09
C PHE A 62 -15.88 1.52 9.67
N CYS A 63 -17.06 1.40 9.08
CA CYS A 63 -17.33 1.97 7.77
C CYS A 63 -18.69 2.64 7.73
N PHE A 64 -18.74 3.88 7.28
CA PHE A 64 -20.01 4.61 7.10
C PHE A 64 -20.81 4.09 5.90
N GLN A 65 -20.14 3.48 4.92
CA GLN A 65 -20.82 2.95 3.74
C GLN A 65 -21.40 1.56 4.03
N ASP A 66 -22.65 1.29 3.61
CA ASP A 66 -23.29 -0.06 3.70
C ASP A 66 -22.42 -1.21 3.14
N SER A 67 -21.43 -0.90 2.31
CA SER A 67 -20.44 -1.87 1.84
C SER A 67 -19.07 -1.23 1.61
N PRO A 68 -17.98 -1.91 1.99
CA PRO A 68 -16.61 -1.52 1.64
C PRO A 68 -16.38 -1.35 0.13
N ARG A 69 -17.19 -2.00 -0.72
CA ARG A 69 -17.13 -1.86 -2.19
C ARG A 69 -17.52 -0.47 -2.67
N ARG A 70 -18.26 0.32 -1.87
CA ARG A 70 -18.69 1.68 -2.24
C ARG A 70 -17.68 2.77 -1.87
N ALA A 71 -16.49 2.40 -1.37
CA ALA A 71 -15.42 3.36 -1.16
C ALA A 71 -14.95 3.95 -2.49
N HIS A 72 -14.58 5.24 -2.50
CA HIS A 72 -14.17 5.95 -3.72
C HIS A 72 -12.93 5.35 -4.41
N SER A 73 -12.15 4.52 -3.70
CA SER A 73 -11.07 3.73 -4.29
C SER A 73 -11.48 2.91 -5.52
N ILE A 74 -12.77 2.52 -5.63
CA ILE A 74 -13.30 1.81 -6.80
C ILE A 74 -13.20 2.62 -8.09
N ALA A 75 -13.24 3.95 -8.00
CA ALA A 75 -13.26 4.86 -9.15
C ALA A 75 -11.86 5.08 -9.77
N ALA A 76 -10.78 4.61 -9.15
CA ALA A 76 -9.44 4.78 -9.70
C ALA A 76 -9.25 3.92 -10.96
N GLN A 77 -8.76 4.53 -12.04
CA GLN A 77 -8.60 3.87 -13.35
C GLN A 77 -7.12 3.73 -13.75
N GLY A 78 -6.34 4.79 -13.47
CA GLY A 78 -5.00 5.03 -13.99
C GLY A 78 -3.95 3.95 -13.70
N GLY A 79 -3.98 3.33 -12.53
CA GLY A 79 -2.97 2.35 -12.15
C GLY A 79 -2.30 2.71 -10.83
N ILE A 80 -1.25 1.97 -10.51
CA ILE A 80 -0.41 2.15 -9.34
C ILE A 80 1.06 2.15 -9.75
N ASN A 81 1.81 3.14 -9.27
CA ASN A 81 3.24 3.26 -9.56
C ASN A 81 4.05 2.39 -8.60
N ALA A 82 5.04 1.67 -9.12
CA ALA A 82 6.03 0.99 -8.28
C ALA A 82 7.39 0.89 -8.95
N ALA A 83 8.44 0.95 -8.13
CA ALA A 83 9.82 0.85 -8.58
C ALA A 83 10.20 -0.60 -8.91
N LYS A 84 9.72 -1.11 -10.04
CA LYS A 84 9.97 -2.49 -10.48
C LYS A 84 10.31 -2.53 -11.98
N ASN A 85 11.59 -2.73 -12.25
CA ASN A 85 12.21 -2.58 -13.56
C ASN A 85 12.08 -3.86 -14.42
N TYR A 86 10.88 -4.19 -14.89
CA TYR A 86 10.69 -5.33 -15.80
C TYR A 86 11.18 -5.05 -17.22
N GLN A 87 11.01 -3.82 -17.70
CA GLN A 87 11.33 -3.41 -19.07
C GLN A 87 12.80 -3.00 -19.26
N ASN A 88 13.62 -3.09 -18.21
CA ASN A 88 15.02 -2.67 -18.19
C ASN A 88 15.24 -1.21 -18.63
N ASP A 89 14.30 -0.32 -18.29
CA ASP A 89 14.34 1.12 -18.60
C ASP A 89 15.19 1.93 -17.60
N GLY A 90 15.85 1.24 -16.67
CA GLY A 90 16.70 1.83 -15.64
C GLY A 90 15.91 2.31 -14.42
N ASP A 91 14.70 1.80 -14.19
CA ASP A 91 13.91 2.17 -13.03
C ASP A 91 14.61 1.80 -11.71
N SER A 92 14.45 2.68 -10.71
CA SER A 92 15.00 2.52 -9.37
C SER A 92 14.13 3.20 -8.32
N ILE A 93 14.31 2.78 -7.07
CA ILE A 93 13.64 3.39 -5.90
C ILE A 93 13.93 4.90 -5.86
N TYR A 94 15.17 5.30 -6.13
CA TYR A 94 15.55 6.71 -6.08
C TYR A 94 14.88 7.53 -7.19
N ARG A 95 14.66 6.97 -8.39
CA ARG A 95 13.92 7.64 -9.45
C ARG A 95 12.46 7.87 -9.07
N LEU A 96 11.78 6.85 -8.53
CA LEU A 96 10.41 7.00 -8.03
C LEU A 96 10.32 8.07 -6.92
N PHE A 97 11.29 8.06 -6.00
CA PHE A 97 11.40 9.08 -4.96
C PHE A 97 11.55 10.48 -5.56
N TYR A 98 12.50 10.66 -6.48
CA TYR A 98 12.78 11.95 -7.11
C TYR A 98 11.57 12.49 -7.90
N ASP A 99 10.96 11.66 -8.74
CA ASP A 99 9.76 12.01 -9.51
C ASP A 99 8.62 12.47 -8.57
N THR A 100 8.47 11.80 -7.42
CA THR A 100 7.43 12.15 -6.42
C THR A 100 7.74 13.46 -5.69
N ILE A 101 9.00 13.72 -5.34
CA ILE A 101 9.41 14.99 -4.70
C ILE A 101 9.23 16.16 -5.67
N LYS A 102 9.70 16.00 -6.91
CA LYS A 102 9.54 17.01 -7.96
C LYS A 102 8.07 17.26 -8.27
N GLY A 103 7.27 16.20 -8.41
CA GLY A 103 5.83 16.31 -8.65
C GLY A 103 5.06 16.93 -7.48
N GLY A 104 5.55 16.77 -6.25
CA GLY A 104 5.03 17.42 -5.05
C GLY A 104 5.54 18.85 -4.83
N ASP A 105 6.19 19.47 -5.83
CA ASP A 105 6.78 20.81 -5.75
C ASP A 105 7.72 20.99 -4.54
N PHE A 106 8.46 19.92 -4.19
CA PHE A 106 9.36 19.88 -3.03
C PHE A 106 8.69 20.15 -1.66
N ARG A 107 7.35 20.10 -1.60
CA ARG A 107 6.58 20.29 -0.35
C ARG A 107 6.32 18.99 0.40
N ALA A 108 6.61 17.85 -0.22
CA ALA A 108 6.39 16.54 0.37
C ALA A 108 7.48 16.20 1.40
N ARG A 109 7.12 15.42 2.42
CA ARG A 109 8.07 14.95 3.44
C ARG A 109 8.98 13.88 2.87
N GLU A 110 10.23 14.22 2.59
CA GLU A 110 11.21 13.34 1.94
C GLU A 110 11.33 11.96 2.61
N ALA A 111 11.37 11.92 3.94
CA ALA A 111 11.43 10.67 4.69
C ALA A 111 10.27 9.72 4.31
N ASN A 112 9.04 10.22 4.25
CA ASN A 112 7.86 9.39 3.97
C ASN A 112 7.80 8.98 2.49
N VAL A 113 8.17 9.89 1.59
CA VAL A 113 8.21 9.62 0.15
C VAL A 113 9.25 8.56 -0.17
N TYR A 114 10.41 8.59 0.49
CA TYR A 114 11.44 7.57 0.31
C TYR A 114 10.94 6.19 0.76
N ARG A 115 10.21 6.13 1.89
CA ARG A 115 9.59 4.88 2.34
C ARG A 115 8.58 4.35 1.34
N LEU A 116 7.71 5.22 0.82
CA LEU A 116 6.73 4.87 -0.20
C LEU A 116 7.41 4.23 -1.41
N ALA A 117 8.47 4.86 -1.92
CA ALA A 117 9.22 4.34 -3.05
C ALA A 117 9.84 2.97 -2.73
N GLN A 118 10.43 2.81 -1.53
CA GLN A 118 11.08 1.58 -1.08
C GLN A 118 10.11 0.40 -0.97
N VAL A 119 8.87 0.61 -0.50
CA VAL A 119 7.90 -0.48 -0.32
C VAL A 119 7.06 -0.76 -1.57
N SER A 120 7.07 0.14 -2.54
CA SER A 120 6.17 0.09 -3.70
C SER A 120 6.21 -1.25 -4.47
N GLY A 121 7.39 -1.82 -4.69
CA GLY A 121 7.54 -3.11 -5.36
C GLY A 121 6.86 -4.26 -4.60
N ASN A 122 7.03 -4.32 -3.28
CA ASN A 122 6.40 -5.33 -2.42
C ASN A 122 4.87 -5.21 -2.42
N ILE A 123 4.33 -3.99 -2.55
CA ILE A 123 2.88 -3.76 -2.64
C ILE A 123 2.32 -4.37 -3.93
N ILE A 124 3.00 -4.23 -5.06
CA ILE A 124 2.59 -4.90 -6.31
C ILE A 124 2.60 -6.41 -6.14
N ASP A 125 3.65 -6.96 -5.54
CA ASP A 125 3.76 -8.39 -5.31
C ASP A 125 2.65 -8.92 -4.37
N GLN A 126 2.31 -8.16 -3.34
CA GLN A 126 1.17 -8.44 -2.47
C GLN A 126 -0.15 -8.43 -3.25
N CYS A 127 -0.40 -7.43 -4.09
CA CYS A 127 -1.61 -7.36 -4.89
C CYS A 127 -1.72 -8.53 -5.88
N VAL A 128 -0.61 -8.92 -6.53
CA VAL A 128 -0.57 -10.10 -7.39
C VAL A 128 -0.88 -11.37 -6.59
N ALA A 129 -0.30 -11.53 -5.39
CA ALA A 129 -0.56 -12.68 -4.52
C ALA A 129 -2.02 -12.73 -4.02
N GLN A 130 -2.68 -11.58 -3.90
CA GLN A 130 -4.11 -11.47 -3.61
C GLN A 130 -5.02 -11.73 -4.82
N GLY A 131 -4.44 -12.04 -5.99
CA GLY A 131 -5.19 -12.36 -7.20
C GLY A 131 -5.64 -11.14 -8.01
N VAL A 132 -5.08 -9.95 -7.77
CA VAL A 132 -5.38 -8.76 -8.57
C VAL A 132 -4.93 -8.99 -10.01
N PRO A 133 -5.83 -8.94 -11.02
CA PRO A 133 -5.51 -9.25 -12.41
C PRO A 133 -4.85 -8.06 -13.11
N PHE A 134 -3.60 -7.78 -12.78
CA PHE A 134 -2.80 -6.82 -13.53
C PHE A 134 -2.61 -7.28 -14.99
N ALA A 135 -2.51 -6.31 -15.89
CA ALA A 135 -2.16 -6.55 -17.27
C ALA A 135 -0.81 -7.28 -17.35
N ARG A 136 -0.68 -8.19 -18.32
CA ARG A 136 0.53 -8.97 -18.55
C ARG A 136 0.96 -8.83 -20.00
N GLU A 137 2.27 -8.87 -20.20
CA GLU A 137 2.88 -9.00 -21.52
C GLU A 137 2.80 -10.46 -22.00
N TYR A 138 3.10 -10.70 -23.27
CA TYR A 138 3.07 -12.05 -23.85
C TYR A 138 3.95 -13.05 -23.08
N GLY A 139 5.09 -12.58 -22.54
CA GLY A 139 5.98 -13.39 -21.71
C GLY A 139 5.48 -13.68 -20.28
N GLY A 140 4.28 -13.23 -19.92
CA GLY A 140 3.65 -13.48 -18.63
C GLY A 140 4.11 -12.56 -17.50
N LEU A 141 5.08 -11.67 -17.73
CA LEU A 141 5.44 -10.59 -16.80
C LEU A 141 4.34 -9.54 -16.74
N LEU A 142 4.31 -8.78 -15.66
CA LEU A 142 3.39 -7.66 -15.51
C LEU A 142 3.71 -6.57 -16.53
N ALA A 143 2.68 -6.05 -17.19
CA ALA A 143 2.81 -4.97 -18.14
C ALA A 143 2.74 -3.62 -17.43
N ASN A 144 3.58 -2.70 -17.90
CA ASN A 144 3.63 -1.33 -17.42
C ASN A 144 3.15 -0.37 -18.51
N ARG A 145 2.63 0.79 -18.11
CA ARG A 145 2.31 1.88 -19.03
C ARG A 145 2.94 3.19 -18.59
N SER A 146 3.04 4.13 -19.55
CA SER A 146 3.41 5.50 -19.25
C SER A 146 2.28 6.22 -18.52
N PHE A 147 2.66 7.15 -17.65
CA PHE A 147 1.73 7.98 -16.89
C PHE A 147 2.36 9.35 -16.64
N GLY A 148 1.52 10.38 -16.49
CA GLY A 148 1.99 11.75 -16.34
C GLY A 148 2.93 11.93 -15.14
N GLY A 149 4.03 12.66 -15.33
CA GLY A 149 4.98 12.99 -14.27
C GLY A 149 6.02 11.91 -13.95
N ALA A 150 5.99 10.75 -14.62
CA ALA A 150 7.03 9.73 -14.49
C ALA A 150 8.00 9.79 -15.69
N GLN A 151 9.30 9.62 -15.44
CA GLN A 151 10.31 9.55 -16.50
C GLN A 151 10.38 8.20 -17.21
N VAL A 152 9.86 7.14 -16.58
CA VAL A 152 9.96 5.74 -17.03
C VAL A 152 8.61 5.03 -16.87
N SER A 153 8.42 3.89 -17.53
CA SER A 153 7.15 3.16 -17.54
C SER A 153 7.01 2.30 -16.28
N ARG A 154 6.46 2.89 -15.22
CA ARG A 154 6.37 2.29 -13.87
C ARG A 154 4.95 2.04 -13.36
N THR A 155 3.93 2.29 -14.19
CA THR A 155 2.53 2.24 -13.78
C THR A 155 1.91 0.88 -14.11
N PHE A 156 1.60 0.10 -13.08
CA PHE A 156 0.87 -1.16 -13.18
C PHE A 156 -0.64 -0.90 -13.25
N TYR A 157 -1.33 -1.60 -14.14
CA TYR A 157 -2.74 -1.32 -14.42
C TYR A 157 -3.54 -2.60 -14.68
N ALA A 158 -4.86 -2.53 -14.47
CA ALA A 158 -5.82 -3.57 -14.86
C ALA A 158 -6.86 -2.93 -15.80
N ARG A 159 -6.50 -2.82 -17.09
CA ARG A 159 -7.26 -2.07 -18.11
C ARG A 159 -7.63 -0.66 -17.58
N GLY A 160 -8.91 -0.31 -17.59
CA GLY A 160 -9.43 0.96 -17.05
C GLY A 160 -10.06 0.84 -15.66
N GLN A 161 -9.83 -0.27 -14.94
CA GLN A 161 -10.54 -0.60 -13.70
C GLN A 161 -9.58 -0.97 -12.55
N THR A 162 -8.36 -0.42 -12.56
CA THR A 162 -7.34 -0.82 -11.57
C THR A 162 -7.80 -0.64 -10.13
N GLY A 163 -8.46 0.47 -9.80
CA GLY A 163 -9.00 0.76 -8.48
C GLY A 163 -10.05 -0.25 -8.02
N GLN A 164 -10.96 -0.61 -8.93
CA GLN A 164 -11.95 -1.66 -8.66
C GLN A 164 -11.29 -3.00 -8.35
N GLN A 165 -10.31 -3.41 -9.16
CA GLN A 165 -9.62 -4.68 -8.96
C GLN A 165 -8.80 -4.71 -7.66
N LEU A 166 -8.09 -3.62 -7.35
CA LEU A 166 -7.34 -3.47 -6.10
C LEU A 166 -8.25 -3.49 -4.87
N LEU A 167 -9.37 -2.78 -4.92
CA LEU A 167 -10.34 -2.76 -3.83
C LEU A 167 -10.96 -4.14 -3.61
N LEU A 168 -11.28 -4.87 -4.67
CA LEU A 168 -11.79 -6.23 -4.57
C LEU A 168 -10.76 -7.18 -3.94
N GLY A 169 -9.48 -7.10 -4.32
CA GLY A 169 -8.41 -7.90 -3.70
C GLY A 169 -8.24 -7.61 -2.21
N ALA A 170 -8.19 -6.32 -1.83
CA ALA A 170 -8.11 -5.92 -0.42
C ALA A 170 -9.35 -6.33 0.38
N TYR A 171 -10.54 -6.20 -0.23
CA TYR A 171 -11.81 -6.61 0.38
C TYR A 171 -11.91 -8.12 0.58
N GLN A 172 -11.43 -8.93 -0.38
CA GLN A 172 -11.37 -10.39 -0.22
C GLN A 172 -10.47 -10.78 0.96
N ALA A 173 -9.29 -10.16 1.09
CA ALA A 173 -8.41 -10.37 2.23
C ALA A 173 -9.08 -9.97 3.56
N LEU A 174 -9.79 -8.83 3.58
CA LEU A 174 -10.57 -8.39 4.73
C LEU A 174 -11.67 -9.39 5.09
N CYS A 175 -12.47 -9.84 4.13
CA CYS A 175 -13.52 -10.84 4.33
C CYS A 175 -12.99 -12.16 4.88
N ARG A 176 -11.81 -12.60 4.42
CA ARG A 176 -11.12 -13.76 5.01
C ARG A 176 -10.86 -13.54 6.51
N GLN A 177 -10.36 -12.38 6.90
CA GLN A 177 -10.07 -12.09 8.31
C GLN A 177 -11.33 -11.90 9.17
N ILE A 178 -12.43 -11.40 8.58
CA ILE A 178 -13.74 -11.38 9.23
C ILE A 178 -14.20 -12.81 9.50
N SER A 179 -14.10 -13.70 8.51
CA SER A 179 -14.48 -15.12 8.65
C SER A 179 -13.64 -15.86 9.69
N LEU A 180 -12.37 -15.47 9.87
CA LEU A 180 -11.48 -16.04 10.90
C LEU A 180 -11.69 -15.41 12.29
N GLY A 181 -12.57 -14.41 12.42
CA GLY A 181 -12.82 -13.70 13.68
C GLY A 181 -11.71 -12.71 14.09
N GLY A 182 -10.73 -12.45 13.22
CA GLY A 182 -9.66 -11.47 13.48
C GLY A 182 -10.11 -10.01 13.31
N VAL A 183 -11.16 -9.80 12.50
CA VAL A 183 -11.76 -8.49 12.26
C VAL A 183 -13.24 -8.51 12.61
N GLN A 184 -13.68 -7.54 13.41
CA GLN A 184 -15.09 -7.23 13.61
C GLN A 184 -15.46 -5.99 12.79
N MET A 185 -16.46 -6.12 11.91
CA MET A 185 -16.96 -5.00 11.10
C MET A 185 -18.09 -4.28 11.83
N PHE A 186 -18.07 -2.95 11.73
CA PHE A 186 -19.10 -2.04 12.22
C PHE A 186 -19.55 -1.15 11.06
N PRO A 187 -20.71 -1.45 10.42
CA PRO A 187 -21.31 -0.60 9.41
C PRO A 187 -21.95 0.67 10.01
#